data_AF-A0A800M636-F1
#
_entry.id   AF-A0A800M636-F1
#
_cell.length_a   1.000
_cell.length_b   1.000
_cell.length_c   1.000
_cell.angle_alpha   90.00
_cell.angle_beta   90.00
_cell.angle_gamma   90.00
#
_symmetry.space_group_name_H-M   'P 1'
#
loop_
_entity.id
_entity.type
_entity.pdbx_description
1 polymer ?
#
loop_
_entity_poly.entity_id
_entity_poly.type
_entity_poly.pdbx_seq_one_letter_code
_entity_poly.pdbx_strand_id
1 'polypeptide(L)'
;MRFLVLALVLFAADASAQILRPATPIALPSSDDDEPEMVWRYRPSGGTALPVSGRTSSRVLSGTAWNGLNGGPIYAIEMGERNDRPCYLKVFYTRQNAQYRESEEFEICAGSGPTSSSRRRIGAATPAPGTARVPALRGLQVCSNDRNGSNYRVKGLRVRMGRSHETGSGSVSNNPSGNDDFARSNCRDWEQLRMCPAGQVIVALDVHYSLGGGQGAITGLAPRCAGPVEEEIESPECGPGHC
;
A
#
# COMPACT_ATOMS: atom_id res chain seq x y z
N MET A 1 -2.73 -25.36 -47.37
CA MET A 1 -2.78 -26.55 -46.52
C MET A 1 -1.71 -27.53 -46.99
N ARG A 2 -0.61 -27.68 -46.24
CA ARG A 2 0.46 -28.65 -46.53
C ARG A 2 0.65 -29.51 -45.28
N PHE A 3 0.34 -30.80 -45.41
CA PHE A 3 0.59 -31.81 -44.38
C PHE A 3 2.07 -32.19 -44.43
N LEU A 4 2.76 -32.07 -43.30
CA LEU A 4 4.11 -32.57 -43.11
C LEU A 4 4.00 -33.85 -42.27
N VAL A 5 4.33 -34.99 -42.88
CA VAL A 5 4.42 -36.31 -42.23
C VAL A 5 5.82 -36.43 -41.64
N LEU A 6 5.92 -36.55 -40.32
CA LEU A 6 7.18 -36.78 -39.62
C LEU A 6 7.30 -38.26 -39.27
N ALA A 7 8.33 -38.91 -39.82
CA ALA A 7 8.65 -40.32 -39.58
C ALA A 7 9.33 -40.50 -38.21
N LEU A 8 8.80 -41.44 -37.43
CA LEU A 8 9.32 -41.82 -36.12
C LEU A 8 10.32 -42.97 -36.29
N VAL A 9 11.59 -42.77 -35.94
CA VAL A 9 12.62 -43.83 -35.89
C VAL A 9 12.87 -44.18 -34.44
N LEU A 10 12.49 -45.40 -34.03
CA LEU A 10 12.83 -45.95 -32.72
C LEU A 10 14.20 -46.63 -32.80
N PHE A 11 15.16 -46.16 -32.01
CA PHE A 11 16.37 -46.89 -31.66
C PHE A 11 16.19 -47.52 -30.28
N ALA A 12 16.20 -48.86 -30.22
CA ALA A 12 16.32 -49.60 -28.97
C ALA A 12 17.80 -49.70 -28.62
N ALA A 13 18.21 -49.01 -27.55
CA ALA A 13 19.54 -49.14 -26.96
C ALA A 13 19.47 -50.10 -25.77
N ASP A 14 20.25 -51.17 -25.84
CA ASP A 14 20.39 -52.20 -24.82
C ASP A 14 21.31 -51.67 -23.71
N ALA A 15 20.74 -51.37 -22.54
CA ALA A 15 21.46 -50.80 -21.41
C ALA A 15 21.77 -51.90 -20.38
N SER A 16 23.03 -52.35 -20.38
CA SER A 16 23.56 -53.24 -19.33
C SER A 16 23.66 -52.49 -18.01
N ALA A 17 22.77 -52.81 -17.06
CA ALA A 17 22.76 -52.23 -15.73
C ALA A 17 23.84 -52.86 -14.84
N GLN A 18 24.91 -52.12 -14.56
CA GLN A 18 25.85 -52.45 -13.49
C GLN A 18 25.28 -51.96 -12.14
N ILE A 19 25.06 -52.88 -11.21
CA ILE A 19 24.59 -52.58 -9.85
C ILE A 19 25.76 -51.98 -9.05
N LEU A 20 25.87 -50.65 -9.08
CA LEU A 20 26.76 -49.89 -8.19
C LEU A 20 26.17 -49.92 -6.77
N ARG A 21 26.97 -50.38 -5.81
CA ARG A 21 26.63 -50.30 -4.38
C ARG A 21 26.53 -48.82 -3.98
N PRO A 22 25.48 -48.40 -3.26
CA PRO A 22 25.34 -47.03 -2.82
C PRO A 22 26.49 -46.68 -1.87
N ALA A 23 27.24 -45.64 -2.22
CA ALA A 23 28.22 -45.06 -1.30
C ALA A 23 27.48 -44.51 -0.08
N THR A 24 28.06 -44.73 1.10
CA THR A 24 27.56 -44.16 2.36
C THR A 24 27.55 -42.63 2.21
N PRO A 25 26.41 -41.94 2.38
CA PRO A 25 26.38 -40.49 2.24
C PRO A 25 27.29 -39.87 3.30
N ILE A 26 28.30 -39.15 2.84
CA ILE A 26 29.11 -38.27 3.68
C ILE A 26 28.17 -37.14 4.09
N ALA A 27 27.82 -37.08 5.37
CA ALA A 27 27.08 -35.96 5.93
C ALA A 27 27.97 -34.72 5.79
N LEU A 28 27.64 -33.87 4.81
CA LEU A 28 28.20 -32.53 4.74
C LEU A 28 27.75 -31.81 6.01
N PRO A 29 28.64 -31.05 6.69
CA PRO A 29 28.22 -30.19 7.78
C PRO A 29 27.06 -29.34 7.26
N SER A 30 25.92 -29.38 7.96
CA SER A 30 24.86 -28.44 7.67
C SER A 30 25.43 -27.06 7.93
N SER A 31 25.63 -26.31 6.85
CA SER A 31 25.88 -24.88 6.92
C SER A 31 24.57 -24.23 7.34
N ASP A 32 24.17 -24.46 8.59
CA ASP A 32 23.12 -23.74 9.29
C ASP A 32 23.71 -22.40 9.77
N ASP A 33 24.42 -21.71 8.87
CA ASP A 33 24.69 -20.30 9.00
C ASP A 33 23.35 -19.63 8.65
N ASP A 34 22.47 -19.56 9.65
CA ASP A 34 21.22 -18.80 9.62
C ASP A 34 21.56 -17.32 9.44
N GLU A 35 21.84 -16.94 8.20
CA GLU A 35 21.99 -15.54 7.82
C GLU A 35 20.70 -14.80 8.21
N PRO A 36 20.78 -13.70 8.98
CA PRO A 36 19.62 -13.03 9.51
C PRO A 36 18.67 -12.59 8.37
N GLU A 37 17.38 -12.88 8.52
CA GLU A 37 16.37 -12.44 7.56
C GLU A 37 16.18 -10.92 7.68
N MET A 38 16.72 -10.18 6.70
CA MET A 38 16.58 -8.73 6.64
C MET A 38 15.17 -8.34 6.18
N VAL A 39 14.47 -7.50 6.96
CA VAL A 39 13.13 -7.02 6.59
C VAL A 39 13.06 -5.50 6.57
N TRP A 40 12.45 -4.99 5.51
CA TRP A 40 12.20 -3.57 5.35
C TRP A 40 11.02 -3.12 6.20
N ARG A 41 11.27 -2.16 7.10
CA ARG A 41 10.24 -1.47 7.87
C ARG A 41 10.18 0.00 7.49
N TYR A 42 9.01 0.60 7.61
CA TYR A 42 8.83 2.02 7.35
C TYR A 42 8.76 2.76 8.68
N ARG A 43 9.81 3.51 9.01
CA ARG A 43 9.85 4.32 10.24
C ARG A 43 9.37 5.75 9.96
N PRO A 44 8.37 6.26 10.71
CA PRO A 44 7.99 7.67 10.63
C PRO A 44 9.20 8.55 10.94
N SER A 45 9.56 9.46 10.04
CA SER A 45 10.76 10.31 10.19
C SER A 45 10.62 11.44 11.23
N GLY A 46 9.67 11.35 12.16
CA GLY A 46 9.40 12.39 13.17
C GLY A 46 8.82 13.70 12.61
N GLY A 47 8.74 13.87 11.29
CA GLY A 47 8.07 15.00 10.65
C GLY A 47 6.55 14.91 10.84
N THR A 48 5.97 15.83 11.60
CA THR A 48 4.51 15.98 11.74
C THR A 48 3.85 16.17 10.37
N ALA A 49 2.83 15.36 10.07
CA ALA A 49 2.03 15.53 8.86
C ALA A 49 1.41 16.93 8.85
N LEU A 50 1.82 17.76 7.90
CA LEU A 50 1.09 18.98 7.60
C LEU A 50 -0.22 18.56 6.93
N PRO A 51 -1.40 18.99 7.43
CA PRO A 51 -2.66 18.63 6.82
C PRO A 51 -2.73 19.10 5.36
N VAL A 52 -3.27 18.25 4.46
CA VAL A 52 -3.61 18.65 3.07
C VAL A 52 -4.83 19.55 3.12
N SER A 53 -5.80 19.18 3.95
CA SER A 53 -7.04 19.92 4.17
C SER A 53 -7.68 19.58 5.52
N GLY A 54 -8.63 20.42 5.94
CA GLY A 54 -9.30 20.35 7.23
C GLY A 54 -9.29 21.72 7.91
N ARG A 55 -10.47 22.34 8.05
CA ARG A 55 -10.63 23.55 8.87
C ARG A 55 -10.31 23.21 10.32
N THR A 56 -9.48 23.98 11.00
CA THR A 56 -9.22 23.87 12.46
C THR A 56 -10.43 24.26 13.34
N SER A 57 -11.61 24.52 12.78
CA SER A 57 -12.76 25.00 13.54
C SER A 57 -13.56 23.87 14.22
N SER A 58 -13.45 23.86 15.56
CA SER A 58 -14.28 23.36 16.67
C SER A 58 -14.90 21.95 16.70
N ARG A 59 -15.07 21.21 15.58
CA ARG A 59 -15.51 19.79 15.64
C ARG A 59 -14.89 18.95 14.52
N VAL A 60 -13.59 19.09 14.33
CA VAL A 60 -12.83 18.12 13.54
C VAL A 60 -12.32 17.05 14.49
N LEU A 61 -12.91 15.85 14.37
CA LEU A 61 -12.34 14.66 14.96
C LEU A 61 -11.27 14.14 14.00
N SER A 62 -10.11 13.79 14.53
CA SER A 62 -9.06 13.10 13.79
C SER A 62 -9.21 11.61 14.04
N GLY A 63 -9.45 10.85 12.98
CA GLY A 63 -9.31 9.40 12.99
C GLY A 63 -8.06 9.02 12.19
N THR A 64 -7.48 7.88 12.50
CA THR A 64 -6.37 7.33 11.70
C THR A 64 -6.93 6.15 10.93
N ALA A 65 -6.84 6.19 9.59
CA ALA A 65 -7.28 5.08 8.76
C ALA A 65 -6.25 3.94 8.69
N TRP A 66 -5.05 4.14 9.25
CA TRP A 66 -4.01 3.14 9.38
C TRP A 66 -2.85 3.64 10.28
N ASN A 67 -2.34 2.82 11.20
CA ASN A 67 -1.44 3.24 12.27
C ASN A 67 0.05 2.88 12.08
N GLY A 68 0.68 3.18 10.95
CA GLY A 68 2.12 3.49 10.88
C GLY A 68 3.13 2.35 11.03
N LEU A 69 2.95 1.50 12.02
CA LEU A 69 4.04 0.85 12.74
C LEU A 69 4.29 -0.57 12.23
N ASN A 70 3.36 -1.16 11.47
CA ASN A 70 3.43 -2.56 11.00
C ASN A 70 3.08 -2.75 9.52
N GLY A 71 3.02 -1.69 8.73
CA GLY A 71 2.50 -1.70 7.36
C GLY A 71 3.29 -0.76 6.47
N GLY A 72 3.50 -1.21 5.23
CA GLY A 72 4.35 -0.55 4.28
C GLY A 72 3.62 0.49 3.43
N PRO A 73 4.04 0.70 2.18
CA PRO A 73 3.56 1.80 1.38
C PRO A 73 2.08 1.62 1.03
N ILE A 74 1.30 2.70 1.19
CA ILE A 74 -0.04 2.78 0.60
C ILE A 74 0.15 2.88 -0.90
N TYR A 75 -0.54 2.04 -1.66
CA TYR A 75 -0.47 2.01 -3.13
C TYR A 75 -1.78 2.44 -3.79
N ALA A 76 -2.91 2.39 -3.08
CA ALA A 76 -4.19 2.86 -3.58
C ALA A 76 -5.09 3.36 -2.44
N ILE A 77 -6.02 4.25 -2.79
CA ILE A 77 -7.07 4.78 -1.92
C ILE A 77 -8.39 4.60 -2.63
N GLU A 78 -9.40 4.11 -1.93
CA GLU A 78 -10.78 4.11 -2.39
C GLU A 78 -11.64 5.02 -1.52
N MET A 79 -12.47 5.84 -2.16
CA MET A 79 -13.43 6.70 -1.49
C MET A 79 -14.85 6.42 -1.94
N GLY A 80 -15.78 6.53 -1.00
CA GLY A 80 -17.21 6.39 -1.23
C GLY A 80 -18.00 7.47 -0.53
N GLU A 81 -19.22 7.70 -1.02
CA GLU A 81 -20.14 8.68 -0.44
C GLU A 81 -21.56 8.13 -0.35
N ARG A 82 -22.35 8.73 0.54
CA ARG A 82 -23.78 8.50 0.62
C ARG A 82 -24.47 9.84 0.74
N ASN A 83 -25.52 10.08 -0.05
CA ASN A 83 -26.30 11.33 -0.03
C ASN A 83 -25.41 12.59 -0.17
N ASP A 84 -24.47 12.58 -1.12
CA ASP A 84 -23.51 13.68 -1.35
C ASP A 84 -22.59 13.96 -0.13
N ARG A 85 -22.40 12.97 0.76
CA ARG A 85 -21.51 13.03 1.91
C ARG A 85 -20.42 11.97 1.80
N PRO A 86 -19.17 12.37 1.49
CA PRO A 86 -18.04 11.45 1.50
C PRO A 86 -17.90 10.92 2.92
N CYS A 87 -18.09 9.62 3.11
CA CYS A 87 -18.19 9.03 4.45
C CYS A 87 -17.45 7.70 4.55
N TYR A 88 -16.78 7.30 3.46
CA TYR A 88 -16.04 6.05 3.37
C TYR A 88 -14.67 6.30 2.76
N LEU A 89 -13.65 5.71 3.38
CA LEU A 89 -12.29 5.66 2.89
C LEU A 89 -11.76 4.23 3.12
N LYS A 90 -11.11 3.65 2.12
CA LYS A 90 -10.36 2.41 2.25
C LYS A 90 -8.96 2.62 1.71
N VAL A 91 -7.95 2.28 2.51
CA VAL A 91 -6.55 2.34 2.10
C VAL A 91 -6.08 0.94 1.76
N PHE A 92 -5.26 0.82 0.71
CA PHE A 92 -4.63 -0.43 0.32
C PHE A 92 -3.12 -0.26 0.45
N TYR A 93 -2.48 -1.19 1.14
CA TYR A 93 -1.06 -1.12 1.44
C TYR A 93 -0.42 -2.50 1.36
N THR A 94 0.90 -2.51 1.31
CA THR A 94 1.69 -3.75 1.27
C THR A 94 2.51 -3.92 2.54
N ARG A 95 2.86 -5.15 2.90
CA ARG A 95 3.87 -5.47 3.92
C ARG A 95 4.92 -6.41 3.33
N GLN A 96 6.13 -6.36 3.90
CA GLN A 96 7.25 -7.27 3.59
C GLN A 96 7.45 -7.45 2.07
N ASN A 97 8.02 -6.47 1.36
CA ASN A 97 8.39 -6.62 -0.07
C ASN A 97 7.21 -6.94 -0.99
N ALA A 98 6.03 -6.37 -0.69
CA ALA A 98 4.76 -6.68 -1.36
C ALA A 98 4.31 -8.15 -1.31
N GLN A 99 4.87 -8.95 -0.41
CA GLN A 99 4.42 -10.32 -0.16
C GLN A 99 2.99 -10.33 0.37
N TYR A 100 2.70 -9.44 1.33
CA TYR A 100 1.39 -9.30 1.93
C TYR A 100 0.69 -8.04 1.45
N ARG A 101 -0.60 -8.18 1.19
CA ARG A 101 -1.48 -7.13 0.67
C ARG A 101 -2.65 -7.01 1.63
N GLU A 102 -2.80 -5.83 2.20
CA GLU A 102 -3.80 -5.58 3.22
C GLU A 102 -4.59 -4.32 2.87
N SER A 103 -5.69 -4.14 3.58
CA SER A 103 -6.49 -2.95 3.46
C SER A 103 -7.16 -2.62 4.78
N GLU A 104 -7.33 -1.34 5.03
CA GLU A 104 -8.02 -0.84 6.23
C GLU A 104 -9.14 0.11 5.80
N GLU A 105 -10.27 -0.02 6.49
CA GLU A 105 -11.51 0.68 6.15
C GLU A 105 -11.88 1.68 7.26
N PHE A 106 -12.24 2.89 6.84
CA PHE A 106 -12.79 3.94 7.67
C PHE A 106 -14.17 4.31 7.15
N GLU A 107 -15.20 4.12 7.98
CA GLU A 107 -16.59 4.39 7.63
C GLU A 107 -17.29 5.23 8.71
N ILE A 108 -17.94 6.31 8.29
CA ILE A 108 -18.80 7.17 9.11
C ILE A 108 -20.16 7.43 8.42
N CYS A 109 -20.61 6.48 7.61
CA CYS A 109 -21.85 6.54 6.82
C CYS A 109 -23.12 6.19 7.63
N ALA A 110 -23.09 6.37 8.96
CA ALA A 110 -24.20 6.08 9.87
C ALA A 110 -24.74 4.64 9.72
N GLY A 111 -23.85 3.66 9.55
CA GLY A 111 -24.18 2.23 9.46
C GLY A 111 -24.76 1.79 8.11
N SER A 112 -24.94 2.70 7.15
CA SER A 112 -25.46 2.34 5.83
C SER A 112 -24.38 2.14 4.77
N GLY A 113 -23.10 2.41 5.07
CA GLY A 113 -22.02 2.37 4.08
C GLY A 113 -22.14 3.38 2.94
N PRO A 114 -21.14 3.48 2.04
CA PRO A 114 -21.26 4.25 0.81
C PRO A 114 -22.22 3.58 -0.19
N THR A 115 -22.72 4.32 -1.18
CA THR A 115 -23.40 3.65 -2.32
C THR A 115 -22.37 2.98 -3.21
N SER A 116 -22.67 1.79 -3.77
CA SER A 116 -21.71 1.05 -4.61
C SER A 116 -21.25 1.86 -5.82
N SER A 117 -22.17 2.57 -6.48
CA SER A 117 -21.87 3.45 -7.61
C SER A 117 -20.99 4.65 -7.24
N SER A 118 -20.97 5.05 -5.97
CA SER A 118 -20.09 6.10 -5.51
C SER A 118 -18.65 5.61 -5.36
N ARG A 119 -18.38 4.33 -5.10
CA ARG A 119 -17.03 3.87 -4.76
C ARG A 119 -16.07 4.07 -5.93
N ARG A 120 -14.97 4.78 -5.68
CA ARG A 120 -13.91 5.05 -6.64
C ARG A 120 -12.55 4.84 -6.00
N ARG A 121 -11.81 3.90 -6.57
CA ARG A 121 -10.42 3.59 -6.23
C ARG A 121 -9.51 4.37 -7.16
N ILE A 122 -8.47 4.97 -6.60
CA ILE A 122 -7.36 5.60 -7.32
C ILE A 122 -6.01 5.10 -6.81
N GLY A 123 -5.01 5.19 -7.67
CA GLY A 123 -3.64 4.75 -7.40
C GLY A 123 -3.24 3.55 -8.25
N ALA A 124 -2.30 2.74 -7.76
CA ALA A 124 -1.81 1.60 -8.51
C ALA A 124 -2.81 0.43 -8.53
N ALA A 125 -2.69 -0.37 -9.58
CA ALA A 125 -3.14 -1.75 -9.57
C ALA A 125 -2.50 -2.50 -8.40
N THR A 126 -3.18 -3.56 -7.94
CA THR A 126 -2.65 -4.41 -6.88
C THR A 126 -1.31 -5.02 -7.33
N PRO A 127 -0.22 -4.86 -6.55
CA PRO A 127 1.07 -5.39 -6.95
C PRO A 127 1.05 -6.92 -7.03
N ALA A 128 1.87 -7.45 -7.94
CA ALA A 128 2.16 -8.88 -7.98
C ALA A 128 3.08 -9.24 -6.78
N PRO A 129 2.87 -10.42 -6.16
CA PRO A 129 3.75 -10.89 -5.08
C PRO A 129 5.21 -10.98 -5.52
N GLY A 130 6.14 -10.68 -4.61
CA GLY A 130 7.59 -10.82 -4.85
C GLY A 130 8.18 -9.81 -5.85
N THR A 131 7.46 -8.72 -6.15
CA THR A 131 7.99 -7.69 -7.03
C THR A 131 8.97 -6.79 -6.29
N ALA A 132 10.20 -6.68 -6.79
CA ALA A 132 11.24 -5.81 -6.23
C ALA A 132 10.88 -4.30 -6.25
N ARG A 133 9.82 -3.94 -6.98
CA ARG A 133 9.35 -2.56 -7.16
C ARG A 133 7.92 -2.45 -6.66
N VAL A 134 7.78 -2.02 -5.41
CA VAL A 134 6.49 -1.87 -4.77
C VAL A 134 5.88 -0.54 -5.18
N PRO A 135 4.68 -0.52 -5.81
CA PRO A 135 4.01 0.72 -6.12
C PRO A 135 3.64 1.45 -4.82
N ALA A 136 3.78 2.76 -4.80
CA ALA A 136 3.49 3.56 -3.62
C ALA A 136 2.88 4.91 -4.02
N LEU A 137 2.11 5.49 -3.11
CA LEU A 137 1.70 6.88 -3.20
C LEU A 137 2.79 7.76 -2.59
N ARG A 138 3.13 8.87 -3.24
CA ARG A 138 4.09 9.87 -2.76
C ARG A 138 3.51 11.25 -2.57
N GLY A 139 2.33 11.51 -3.14
CA GLY A 139 1.67 12.78 -2.97
C GLY A 139 0.18 12.64 -2.99
N LEU A 140 -0.48 13.54 -2.25
CA LEU A 140 -1.93 13.59 -2.12
C LEU A 140 -2.39 15.04 -2.28
N GLN A 141 -3.39 15.22 -3.12
CA GLN A 141 -4.13 16.47 -3.28
C GLN A 141 -5.61 16.16 -3.12
N VAL A 142 -6.31 17.05 -2.43
CA VAL A 142 -7.73 16.90 -2.13
C VAL A 142 -8.50 17.98 -2.87
N CYS A 143 -9.61 17.61 -3.49
CA CYS A 143 -10.60 18.58 -3.96
C CYS A 143 -11.70 18.73 -2.92
N SER A 144 -12.18 19.95 -2.73
CA SER A 144 -13.31 20.26 -1.86
C SER A 144 -14.43 20.98 -2.60
N ASN A 145 -15.61 21.04 -1.97
CA ASN A 145 -16.78 21.69 -2.56
C ASN A 145 -16.85 23.21 -2.37
N ASP A 146 -16.37 23.72 -1.25
CA ASP A 146 -16.27 25.15 -0.99
C ASP A 146 -15.43 25.35 0.27
N ARG A 147 -14.25 25.98 0.14
CA ARG A 147 -13.34 26.21 1.26
C ARG A 147 -13.93 27.11 2.36
N ASN A 148 -14.84 28.02 1.99
CA ASN A 148 -15.39 29.03 2.89
C ASN A 148 -16.74 28.61 3.49
N GLY A 149 -17.40 27.62 2.91
CA GLY A 149 -18.70 27.12 3.35
C GLY A 149 -18.68 26.46 4.74
N SER A 150 -19.83 26.52 5.41
CA SER A 150 -20.12 25.71 6.61
C SER A 150 -20.22 24.20 6.30
N ASN A 151 -20.21 23.86 5.01
CA ASN A 151 -20.41 22.51 4.50
C ASN A 151 -19.18 21.98 3.74
N TYR A 152 -17.98 22.28 4.23
CA TYR A 152 -16.71 21.81 3.65
C TYR A 152 -16.65 20.28 3.63
N ARG A 153 -16.42 19.67 2.47
CA ARG A 153 -16.33 18.22 2.28
C ARG A 153 -15.31 17.88 1.20
N VAL A 154 -14.66 16.73 1.33
CA VAL A 154 -13.74 16.19 0.32
C VAL A 154 -14.50 15.60 -0.87
N LYS A 155 -14.43 16.21 -2.05
CA LYS A 155 -15.16 15.77 -3.26
C LYS A 155 -14.31 15.08 -4.32
N GLY A 156 -13.01 15.09 -4.19
CA GLY A 156 -12.12 14.43 -5.12
C GLY A 156 -10.75 14.24 -4.53
N LEU A 157 -9.98 13.35 -5.14
CA LEU A 157 -8.59 13.09 -4.78
C LEU A 157 -7.75 13.05 -6.04
N ARG A 158 -6.51 13.51 -5.92
CA ARG A 158 -5.46 13.31 -6.91
C ARG A 158 -4.24 12.79 -6.19
N VAL A 159 -3.63 11.75 -6.74
CA VAL A 159 -2.43 11.14 -6.18
C VAL A 159 -1.24 11.28 -7.12
N ARG A 160 -0.06 11.27 -6.52
CA ARG A 160 1.22 11.16 -7.22
C ARG A 160 1.86 9.84 -6.85
N MET A 161 2.25 9.09 -7.87
CA MET A 161 2.83 7.76 -7.66
C MET A 161 4.34 7.82 -7.50
N GLY A 162 4.85 6.86 -6.75
CA GLY A 162 6.24 6.48 -6.73
C GLY A 162 6.40 4.97 -6.78
N ARG A 163 7.65 4.55 -6.69
CA ARG A 163 8.02 3.15 -6.51
C ARG A 163 9.02 3.08 -5.36
N SER A 164 8.73 2.24 -4.39
CA SER A 164 9.71 1.82 -3.39
C SER A 164 10.48 0.63 -3.96
N HIS A 165 11.80 0.71 -3.91
CA HIS A 165 12.69 -0.39 -4.22
C HIS A 165 13.10 -0.98 -2.87
N GLU A 166 12.41 -2.03 -2.47
CA GLU A 166 12.62 -2.74 -1.20
C GLU A 166 13.72 -3.83 -1.35
N THR A 167 14.54 -3.73 -2.40
CA THR A 167 15.73 -4.57 -2.59
C THR A 167 16.96 -3.66 -2.59
N GLY A 168 17.98 -3.98 -1.79
CA GLY A 168 19.17 -3.15 -1.61
C GLY A 168 18.90 -1.86 -0.83
N SER A 169 19.53 -0.72 -1.17
CA SER A 169 19.58 0.55 -0.39
C SER A 169 18.26 1.24 0.08
N GLY A 170 17.07 0.66 -0.12
CA GLY A 170 15.80 1.29 0.29
C GLY A 170 15.56 2.62 -0.43
N SER A 171 15.42 2.60 -1.76
CA SER A 171 15.26 3.83 -2.55
C SER A 171 13.81 4.06 -2.96
N VAL A 172 13.37 5.33 -2.96
CA VAL A 172 12.06 5.72 -3.45
C VAL A 172 12.22 6.59 -4.70
N SER A 173 11.64 6.13 -5.80
CA SER A 173 11.67 6.83 -7.09
C SER A 173 10.31 7.43 -7.44
N ASN A 174 10.30 8.54 -8.18
CA ASN A 174 9.07 9.10 -8.75
C ASN A 174 8.56 8.21 -9.90
N ASN A 175 7.24 8.07 -10.02
CA ASN A 175 6.61 7.46 -11.18
C ASN A 175 5.64 8.45 -11.84
N PRO A 176 6.14 9.33 -12.73
CA PRO A 176 5.36 10.45 -13.26
C PRO A 176 4.19 10.00 -14.13
N SER A 177 4.29 8.83 -14.77
CA SER A 177 3.20 8.24 -15.58
C SER A 177 2.10 7.59 -14.75
N GLY A 178 2.27 7.47 -13.43
CA GLY A 178 1.30 6.82 -12.55
C GLY A 178 0.23 7.75 -11.98
N ASN A 179 0.26 9.05 -12.28
CA ASN A 179 -0.69 10.00 -11.68
C ASN A 179 -2.14 9.60 -11.96
N ASP A 180 -2.97 9.64 -10.92
CA ASP A 180 -4.38 9.25 -10.99
C ASP A 180 -5.22 10.25 -10.19
N ASP A 181 -6.42 10.55 -10.68
CA ASP A 181 -7.35 11.42 -9.99
C ASP A 181 -8.81 11.08 -10.27
N PHE A 182 -9.66 11.46 -9.32
CA PHE A 182 -11.09 11.51 -9.52
C PHE A 182 -11.67 12.75 -8.86
N ALA A 183 -12.74 13.26 -9.45
CA ALA A 183 -13.54 14.32 -8.89
C ALA A 183 -15.02 13.96 -9.02
N ARG A 184 -15.79 14.26 -7.97
CA ARG A 184 -17.25 14.18 -7.99
C ARG A 184 -17.86 15.51 -8.41
N SER A 185 -19.18 15.51 -8.62
CA SER A 185 -19.94 16.74 -8.72
C SER A 185 -19.66 17.64 -7.51
N ASN A 186 -19.68 18.95 -7.75
CA ASN A 186 -19.33 19.97 -6.76
C ASN A 186 -17.88 19.91 -6.27
N CYS A 187 -16.94 19.25 -6.94
CA CYS A 187 -15.51 19.54 -6.73
C CYS A 187 -15.19 20.91 -7.36
N ARG A 188 -14.84 21.90 -6.53
CA ARG A 188 -14.57 23.28 -6.97
C ARG A 188 -13.10 23.66 -6.80
N ASP A 189 -12.56 23.39 -5.62
CA ASP A 189 -11.24 23.88 -5.24
C ASP A 189 -10.31 22.70 -4.94
N TRP A 190 -9.24 22.59 -5.72
CA TRP A 190 -8.13 21.70 -5.42
C TRP A 190 -7.20 22.37 -4.42
N GLU A 191 -6.99 21.74 -3.27
CA GLU A 191 -6.07 22.19 -2.24
C GLU A 191 -4.62 22.03 -2.70
N GLN A 192 -3.65 22.56 -1.96
CA GLN A 192 -2.25 22.40 -2.31
C GLN A 192 -1.84 20.92 -2.31
N LEU A 193 -1.19 20.45 -3.39
CA LEU A 193 -0.59 19.12 -3.43
C LEU A 193 0.44 18.97 -2.31
N ARG A 194 0.26 17.98 -1.43
CA ARG A 194 1.26 17.59 -0.44
C ARG A 194 2.08 16.44 -0.99
N MET A 195 3.38 16.66 -1.17
CA MET A 195 4.34 15.63 -1.54
C MET A 195 5.09 15.17 -0.29
N CYS A 196 5.31 13.86 -0.18
CA CYS A 196 6.27 13.33 0.77
C CYS A 196 7.68 13.83 0.43
N PRO A 197 8.55 14.02 1.45
CA PRO A 197 9.96 14.32 1.24
C PRO A 197 10.66 13.33 0.29
N ALA A 198 11.83 13.73 -0.21
CA ALA A 198 12.68 12.84 -0.99
C ALA A 198 12.99 11.55 -0.20
N GLY A 199 12.97 10.39 -0.88
CA GLY A 199 13.17 9.10 -0.24
C GLY A 199 11.95 8.57 0.55
N GLN A 200 10.83 9.29 0.59
CA GLN A 200 9.65 8.89 1.36
C GLN A 200 8.40 8.63 0.50
N VAL A 201 7.53 7.78 1.04
CA VAL A 201 6.21 7.41 0.52
C VAL A 201 5.14 7.62 1.59
N ILE A 202 3.88 7.72 1.17
CA ILE A 202 2.74 7.77 2.07
C ILE A 202 2.57 6.38 2.67
N VAL A 203 2.67 6.31 3.98
CA VAL A 203 2.41 5.09 4.73
C VAL A 203 1.08 5.20 5.46
N ALA A 204 0.71 6.37 5.99
CA ALA A 204 -0.57 6.56 6.68
C ALA A 204 -1.40 7.73 6.14
N LEU A 205 -2.68 7.71 6.47
CA LEU A 205 -3.61 8.83 6.29
C LEU A 205 -4.33 9.13 7.60
N ASP A 206 -4.20 10.37 8.07
CA ASP A 206 -5.13 10.92 9.04
C ASP A 206 -6.38 11.42 8.30
N VAL A 207 -7.54 11.09 8.84
CA VAL A 207 -8.83 11.44 8.28
C VAL A 207 -9.49 12.46 9.19
N HIS A 208 -9.72 13.65 8.64
CA HIS A 208 -10.49 14.68 9.30
C HIS A 208 -11.95 14.52 8.90
N TYR A 209 -12.84 14.51 9.89
CA TYR A 209 -14.26 14.37 9.65
C TYR A 209 -15.11 15.21 10.60
N SER A 210 -16.36 15.45 10.17
CA SER A 210 -17.39 16.09 10.95
C SER A 210 -18.56 15.13 11.16
N LEU A 211 -19.15 15.17 12.36
CA LEU A 211 -20.39 14.46 12.68
C LEU A 211 -21.49 15.51 12.88
N GLY A 212 -22.52 15.49 12.04
CA GLY A 212 -23.60 16.49 12.10
C GLY A 212 -24.91 15.95 11.54
N GLY A 213 -26.00 16.11 12.31
CA GLY A 213 -27.34 15.67 11.91
C GLY A 213 -27.45 14.15 11.71
N GLY A 214 -26.71 13.37 12.50
CA GLY A 214 -26.75 11.90 12.42
C GLY A 214 -25.97 11.29 11.25
N GLN A 215 -25.23 12.08 10.46
CA GLN A 215 -24.36 11.54 9.41
C GLN A 215 -22.97 12.18 9.45
N GLY A 216 -21.94 11.39 9.14
CA GLY A 216 -20.57 11.85 9.03
C GLY A 216 -20.24 12.40 7.64
N ALA A 217 -19.24 13.27 7.56
CA ALA A 217 -18.59 13.61 6.30
C ALA A 217 -17.08 13.81 6.50
N ILE A 218 -16.28 13.27 5.59
CA ILE A 218 -14.85 13.48 5.49
C ILE A 218 -14.62 14.92 5.01
N THR A 219 -13.93 15.67 5.84
CA THR A 219 -13.63 17.09 5.68
C THR A 219 -12.14 17.35 5.47
N GLY A 220 -11.31 16.33 5.43
CA GLY A 220 -9.92 16.47 5.05
C GLY A 220 -9.12 15.20 5.17
N LEU A 221 -7.93 15.21 4.60
CA LEU A 221 -6.96 14.13 4.69
C LEU A 221 -5.57 14.72 4.96
N ALA A 222 -4.73 13.99 5.70
CA ALA A 222 -3.33 14.35 5.90
C ALA A 222 -2.44 13.11 5.74
N PRO A 223 -1.50 13.09 4.77
CA PRO A 223 -0.61 11.96 4.60
C PRO A 223 0.52 11.99 5.63
N ARG A 224 0.85 10.81 6.16
CA ARG A 224 2.07 10.56 6.93
C ARG A 224 3.06 9.87 6.03
N CYS A 225 4.27 10.41 5.99
CA CYS A 225 5.33 9.94 5.12
C CYS A 225 6.42 9.22 5.92
N ALA A 226 6.95 8.15 5.33
CA ALA A 226 8.09 7.42 5.86
C ALA A 226 8.97 6.92 4.71
N GLY A 227 10.26 6.76 5.00
CA GLY A 227 11.19 6.07 4.11
C GLY A 227 11.33 4.61 4.53
N PRO A 228 11.74 3.72 3.62
CA PRO A 228 12.15 2.37 3.98
C PRO A 228 13.41 2.47 4.85
N VAL A 229 13.44 1.69 5.93
CA VAL A 229 14.59 1.50 6.81
C VAL A 229 14.87 0.00 6.87
N GLU A 230 16.14 -0.33 6.69
CA GLU A 230 16.62 -1.69 6.84
C GLU A 230 16.68 -2.01 8.32
N GLU A 231 16.00 -3.07 8.74
CA GLU A 231 16.01 -3.53 10.11
C GLU A 231 16.32 -5.02 10.10
N GLU A 232 17.36 -5.38 10.85
CA GLU A 232 17.66 -6.78 11.14
C GLU A 232 16.53 -7.30 12.03
N ILE A 233 15.82 -8.33 11.56
CA ILE A 233 14.92 -9.05 12.45
C ILE A 233 15.83 -9.92 13.29
N GLU A 234 16.00 -9.57 14.56
CA GLU A 234 16.40 -10.54 15.56
C GLU A 234 15.39 -11.68 15.45
N SER A 235 15.82 -12.82 14.89
CA SER A 235 15.06 -14.06 14.92
C SER A 235 14.59 -14.20 16.37
N PRO A 236 13.29 -14.40 16.63
CA PRO A 236 12.79 -14.45 17.99
C PRO A 236 13.62 -15.51 18.70
N GLU A 237 14.58 -15.09 19.52
CA GLU A 237 15.44 -16.02 20.23
C GLU A 237 14.48 -16.92 20.97
N CYS A 238 14.49 -18.21 20.66
CA CYS A 238 13.75 -19.15 21.47
C CYS A 238 14.29 -18.98 22.89
N GLY A 239 13.50 -18.30 23.73
CA GLY A 239 13.84 -18.18 25.13
C GLY A 239 14.02 -19.59 25.69
N PRO A 240 14.95 -19.80 26.65
CA PRO A 240 15.17 -21.12 27.22
C PRO A 240 13.83 -21.70 27.74
N GLY A 241 13.35 -22.75 27.07
CA GLY A 241 12.09 -23.45 27.40
C GLY A 241 10.90 -23.19 26.47
N HIS A 242 11.05 -22.36 25.41
CA HIS A 242 9.98 -22.09 24.44
C HIS A 242 10.46 -22.16 22.98
N CYS A 243 10.95 -23.34 22.58
CA CYS A 243 10.49 -24.03 21.39
C CYS A 243 10.43 -25.55 21.68
#